data_AF-A0A2S3QP45-F1
#
_entry.id   AF-A0A2S3QP45-F1
#
_cell.length_a   1.000
_cell.length_b   1.000
_cell.length_c   1.000
_cell.angle_alpha   90.00
_cell.angle_beta   90.00
_cell.angle_gamma   90.00
#
_symmetry.space_group_name_H-M   'P 1'
#
loop_
_entity.id
_entity.type
_entity.pdbx_description
1 polymer ?
#
loop_
_entity_poly.entity_id
_entity_poly.type
_entity_poly.pdbx_seq_one_letter_code
_entity_poly.pdbx_strand_id
1 'polypeptide(L)'
;MKRRIEVIKPDNFEQENHFYPKALNSQLHPLVSHFFNLDHERIIKRYSHLNPQICTDTLREILSYESKHFFWGGSDLFYVTTQAGNRRMVVLETNSCPSGQKSMPPRTDADEHRGYKFLIENSFIPALKKRKKKLPPGALAVIYDKNYMETSGYASTIADLTGEEVYLVPHFNGEEQMADFENGVLHITLETGERIPIRAAFRYVTQKPWNRIPTTTKTFIFNSTLVCLSGGRNKLLANKAYELYNSQIAESGLKINMPETIKDVNKLEIPLWVQKFGGKAVIKIPYSNAGQGVFTITNQDELDAFMQMDYPYDQFIVQSLIGHYEWSSTSEYGKFFHIGTVPNKKGNIYIADLRLMVYSSPKGFMPCAVYARRASKPLEATYPKNSWEVLGTNLSVKKGENLWDSDTSRLMLMDQKDFNSLGIGTDDLIEAYIQTILTIVAIDKMAEQLISKKGTFRTKLFRSLDNDNSLFNEIMIS
;
A
#
# COMPACT_ATOMS: atom_id res chain seq x y z
N MET A 1 1.50 -17.46 15.02
CA MET A 1 0.20 -17.20 14.35
C MET A 1 -0.52 -18.53 14.21
N LYS A 2 -1.85 -18.57 14.34
CA LYS A 2 -2.61 -19.83 14.20
C LYS A 2 -2.37 -20.43 12.80
N ARG A 3 -2.19 -21.74 12.74
CA ARG A 3 -1.98 -22.53 11.51
C ARG A 3 -3.16 -23.47 11.28
N ARG A 4 -4.37 -22.92 11.42
CA ARG A 4 -5.62 -23.65 11.20
C ARG A 4 -6.65 -22.71 10.58
N ILE A 5 -7.58 -23.28 9.84
CA ILE A 5 -8.75 -22.57 9.33
C ILE A 5 -9.70 -22.29 10.49
N GLU A 6 -10.23 -21.07 10.56
CA GLU A 6 -11.25 -20.68 11.53
C GLU A 6 -12.55 -20.33 10.80
N VAL A 7 -13.68 -20.81 11.33
CA VAL A 7 -15.01 -20.46 10.83
C VAL A 7 -15.54 -19.30 11.66
N ILE A 8 -15.69 -18.14 11.01
CA ILE A 8 -16.20 -16.93 11.65
C ILE A 8 -17.69 -16.82 11.36
N LYS A 9 -18.48 -16.73 12.43
CA LYS A 9 -19.95 -16.62 12.36
C LYS A 9 -20.39 -15.17 12.55
N PRO A 10 -21.53 -14.77 11.95
CA PRO A 10 -22.12 -13.46 12.20
C PRO A 10 -22.35 -13.19 13.69
N ASP A 11 -22.42 -11.91 14.05
CA ASP A 11 -22.74 -11.36 15.38
C ASP A 11 -21.71 -11.72 16.47
N ASN A 12 -20.43 -11.85 16.10
CA ASN A 12 -19.32 -12.16 17.03
C ASN A 12 -18.13 -11.18 16.92
N PHE A 13 -18.36 -9.95 16.47
CA PHE A 13 -17.28 -8.95 16.37
C PHE A 13 -16.91 -8.38 17.74
N GLU A 14 -15.65 -8.52 18.14
CA GLU A 14 -15.11 -7.97 19.39
C GLU A 14 -13.96 -7.00 19.09
N GLN A 15 -14.13 -5.71 19.44
CA GLN A 15 -13.20 -4.65 19.04
C GLN A 15 -11.76 -4.90 19.55
N GLU A 16 -11.61 -5.41 20.76
CA GLU A 16 -10.33 -5.75 21.41
C GLU A 16 -9.49 -6.76 20.62
N ASN A 17 -10.12 -7.61 19.82
CA ASN A 17 -9.44 -8.62 19.01
C ASN A 17 -8.89 -8.04 17.70
N HIS A 18 -9.38 -6.87 17.29
CA HIS A 18 -9.19 -6.36 15.93
C HIS A 18 -8.49 -4.99 15.87
N PHE A 19 -8.41 -4.25 16.97
CA PHE A 19 -7.74 -2.95 17.04
C PHE A 19 -6.61 -2.92 18.07
N TYR A 20 -5.62 -2.05 17.86
CA TYR A 20 -4.63 -1.79 18.88
C TYR A 20 -5.26 -1.09 20.09
N PRO A 21 -4.81 -1.39 21.33
CA PRO A 21 -5.29 -0.71 22.53
C PRO A 21 -5.21 0.82 22.44
N LYS A 22 -4.15 1.35 21.79
CA LYS A 22 -4.00 2.81 21.55
C LYS A 22 -5.11 3.38 20.66
N ALA A 23 -5.60 2.61 19.68
CA ALA A 23 -6.67 3.03 18.78
C ALA A 23 -8.07 2.86 19.38
N LEU A 24 -8.26 1.90 20.30
CA LEU A 24 -9.52 1.74 21.04
C LEU A 24 -9.80 2.94 21.94
N ASN A 25 -8.75 3.50 22.55
CA ASN A 25 -8.83 4.58 23.54
C ASN A 25 -8.60 5.98 22.96
N SER A 26 -8.65 6.14 21.63
CA SER A 26 -8.37 7.42 20.97
C SER A 26 -9.61 8.04 20.36
N GLN A 27 -9.60 9.38 20.28
CA GLN A 27 -10.64 10.16 19.60
C GLN A 27 -10.08 10.76 18.32
N LEU A 28 -10.82 10.61 17.23
CA LEU A 28 -10.43 11.13 15.92
C LEU A 28 -10.23 12.65 15.96
N HIS A 29 -9.15 13.14 15.36
CA HIS A 29 -8.90 14.58 15.28
C HIS A 29 -10.00 15.29 14.46
N PRO A 30 -10.54 16.45 14.89
CA PRO A 30 -11.63 17.14 14.19
C PRO A 30 -11.33 17.46 12.71
N LEU A 31 -10.11 17.91 12.39
CA LEU A 31 -9.70 18.17 10.99
C LEU A 31 -9.71 16.89 10.12
N VAL A 32 -9.34 15.76 10.71
CA VAL A 32 -9.34 14.48 10.00
C VAL A 32 -10.78 14.00 9.82
N SER A 33 -11.61 14.11 10.85
CA SER A 33 -13.05 13.86 10.74
C SER A 33 -13.69 14.72 9.65
N HIS A 34 -13.37 16.01 9.59
CA HIS A 34 -13.84 16.90 8.54
C HIS A 34 -13.42 16.42 7.15
N PHE A 35 -12.15 16.05 6.97
CA PHE A 35 -11.63 15.52 5.73
C PHE A 35 -12.38 14.26 5.25
N PHE A 36 -12.65 13.30 6.15
CA PHE A 36 -13.42 12.10 5.81
C PHE A 36 -14.86 12.38 5.36
N ASN A 37 -15.40 13.56 5.71
CA ASN A 37 -16.75 13.99 5.37
C ASN A 37 -16.81 14.99 4.19
N LEU A 38 -15.68 15.27 3.53
CA LEU A 38 -15.67 16.06 2.31
C LEU A 38 -16.17 15.23 1.12
N ASP A 39 -17.15 15.74 0.39
CA ASP A 39 -17.53 15.19 -0.91
C ASP A 39 -16.50 15.54 -2.01
N HIS A 40 -16.62 14.87 -3.15
CA HIS A 40 -15.71 15.08 -4.28
C HIS A 40 -15.76 16.52 -4.81
N GLU A 41 -16.92 17.16 -4.91
CA GLU A 41 -17.01 18.53 -5.46
C GLU A 41 -16.31 19.55 -4.55
N ARG A 42 -16.41 19.40 -3.23
CA ARG A 42 -15.68 20.22 -2.25
C ARG A 42 -14.18 19.99 -2.35
N ILE A 43 -13.74 18.73 -2.48
CA ILE A 43 -12.33 18.38 -2.70
C ILE A 43 -11.80 19.02 -4.00
N ILE A 44 -12.52 18.82 -5.10
CA ILE A 44 -12.19 19.35 -6.43
C ILE A 44 -12.09 20.87 -6.38
N LYS A 45 -13.11 21.55 -5.85
CA LYS A 45 -13.14 23.02 -5.75
C LYS A 45 -11.97 23.55 -4.93
N ARG A 46 -11.65 22.92 -3.79
CA ARG A 46 -10.53 23.34 -2.95
C ARG A 46 -9.19 23.10 -3.64
N TYR A 47 -8.98 21.92 -4.22
CA TYR A 47 -7.72 21.55 -4.85
C TYR A 47 -7.44 22.36 -6.12
N SER A 48 -8.43 22.56 -7.00
CA SER A 48 -8.31 23.41 -8.18
C SER A 48 -8.06 24.88 -7.83
N HIS A 49 -8.60 25.39 -6.71
CA HIS A 49 -8.32 26.76 -6.28
C HIS A 49 -6.85 26.97 -5.87
N LEU A 50 -6.25 25.96 -5.22
CA LEU A 50 -4.83 25.97 -4.85
C LEU A 50 -3.90 25.64 -6.03
N ASN A 51 -4.45 25.03 -7.08
CA ASN A 51 -3.73 24.58 -8.27
C ASN A 51 -4.47 25.03 -9.54
N PRO A 52 -4.50 26.35 -9.85
CA PRO A 52 -5.32 26.90 -10.94
C PRO A 52 -4.95 26.37 -12.33
N GLN A 53 -3.79 25.73 -12.47
CA GLN A 53 -3.31 25.12 -13.72
C GLN A 53 -3.95 23.76 -14.06
N ILE A 54 -4.73 23.16 -13.16
CA ILE A 54 -5.28 21.81 -13.41
C ILE A 54 -6.62 21.84 -14.16
N CYS A 55 -6.86 20.81 -14.97
CA CYS A 55 -8.17 20.52 -15.55
C CYS A 55 -9.09 19.90 -14.49
N THR A 56 -10.10 20.66 -14.10
CA THR A 56 -11.07 20.28 -13.06
C THR A 56 -11.91 19.07 -13.50
N ASP A 57 -12.25 18.96 -14.79
CA ASP A 57 -13.04 17.85 -15.31
C ASP A 57 -12.26 16.53 -15.28
N THR A 58 -10.98 16.56 -15.63
CA THR A 58 -10.10 15.38 -15.50
C THR A 58 -9.99 14.93 -14.04
N LEU A 59 -9.86 15.85 -13.08
CA LEU A 59 -9.85 15.49 -11.66
C LEU A 59 -11.18 14.84 -11.25
N ARG A 60 -12.31 15.37 -11.70
CA ARG A 60 -13.64 14.79 -11.42
C ARG A 60 -13.78 13.38 -11.98
N GLU A 61 -13.33 13.14 -13.21
CA GLU A 61 -13.31 11.81 -13.83
C GLU A 61 -12.45 10.83 -13.02
N ILE A 62 -11.28 11.27 -12.55
CA ILE A 62 -10.37 10.46 -11.73
C ILE A 62 -10.98 10.09 -10.38
N LEU A 63 -11.58 11.05 -9.66
CA LEU A 63 -12.24 10.77 -8.39
C LEU A 63 -13.46 9.84 -8.56
N SER A 64 -14.13 9.92 -9.70
CA SER A 64 -15.31 9.10 -10.04
C SER A 64 -14.96 7.73 -10.63
N TYR A 65 -13.67 7.45 -10.88
CA TYR A 65 -13.24 6.21 -11.54
C TYR A 65 -13.59 4.97 -10.70
N GLU A 66 -14.32 4.02 -11.31
CA GLU A 66 -14.59 2.70 -10.74
C GLU A 66 -13.52 1.71 -11.21
N SER A 67 -12.69 1.25 -10.28
CA SER A 67 -11.60 0.31 -10.58
C SER A 67 -12.12 -1.04 -11.06
N LYS A 68 -11.38 -1.65 -11.98
CA LYS A 68 -11.71 -2.97 -12.53
C LYS A 68 -11.00 -4.11 -11.81
N HIS A 69 -9.80 -3.86 -11.28
CA HIS A 69 -8.94 -4.85 -10.64
C HIS A 69 -8.43 -4.40 -9.26
N PHE A 70 -8.09 -3.13 -9.07
CA PHE A 70 -7.46 -2.57 -7.87
C PHE A 70 -8.47 -1.80 -6.99
N PHE A 71 -9.28 -2.54 -6.24
CA PHE A 71 -10.41 -1.97 -5.48
C PHE A 71 -10.01 -1.28 -4.17
N TRP A 72 -8.90 -1.68 -3.56
CA TRP A 72 -8.48 -1.18 -2.25
C TRP A 72 -6.97 -1.05 -2.16
N GLY A 73 -6.46 0.17 -2.01
CA GLY A 73 -5.03 0.43 -2.01
C GLY A 73 -4.64 1.48 -0.99
N GLY A 74 -3.35 1.62 -0.76
CA GLY A 74 -2.83 2.70 0.06
C GLY A 74 -1.42 3.07 -0.34
N SER A 75 -1.14 4.36 -0.34
CA SER A 75 0.18 4.89 -0.67
C SER A 75 0.90 5.35 0.58
N ASP A 76 2.23 5.18 0.56
CA ASP A 76 3.14 5.76 1.53
C ASP A 76 3.65 7.07 0.94
N LEU A 77 3.39 8.18 1.64
CA LEU A 77 3.71 9.51 1.18
C LEU A 77 4.66 10.21 2.14
N PHE A 78 5.61 10.96 1.60
CA PHE A 78 6.35 11.98 2.34
C PHE A 78 5.75 13.35 2.10
N TYR A 79 5.69 14.14 3.17
CA TYR A 79 5.48 15.57 3.09
C TYR A 79 6.83 16.26 2.97
N VAL A 80 7.10 16.76 1.77
CA VAL A 80 8.42 17.27 1.39
C VAL A 80 8.34 18.74 1.01
N THR A 81 9.50 19.38 0.95
CA THR A 81 9.63 20.68 0.33
C THR A 81 10.76 20.70 -0.70
N THR A 82 10.67 21.63 -1.65
CA THR A 82 11.69 21.86 -2.66
C THR A 82 12.63 22.97 -2.24
N GLN A 83 13.72 23.19 -2.99
CA GLN A 83 14.63 24.32 -2.78
C GLN A 83 13.93 25.69 -2.87
N ALA A 84 12.83 25.76 -3.62
CA ALA A 84 11.99 26.97 -3.73
C ALA A 84 10.97 27.11 -2.59
N GLY A 85 10.97 26.21 -1.60
CA GLY A 85 10.04 26.22 -0.47
C GLY A 85 8.65 25.65 -0.78
N ASN A 86 8.45 25.05 -1.96
CA ASN A 86 7.16 24.48 -2.34
C ASN A 86 6.93 23.16 -1.61
N ARG A 87 5.86 23.09 -0.81
CA ARG A 87 5.47 21.87 -0.10
C ARG A 87 4.63 20.96 -0.98
N ARG A 88 4.86 19.66 -0.94
CA ARG A 88 4.15 18.66 -1.75
C ARG A 88 4.07 17.31 -1.06
N MET A 89 3.04 16.56 -1.42
CA MET A 89 2.95 15.12 -1.14
C MET A 89 3.65 14.34 -2.24
N VAL A 90 4.62 13.50 -1.87
CA VAL A 90 5.39 12.65 -2.79
C VAL A 90 5.18 11.18 -2.43
N VAL A 91 4.76 10.39 -3.41
CA VAL A 91 4.49 8.95 -3.26
C VAL A 91 5.79 8.15 -3.33
N LEU A 92 6.03 7.33 -2.30
CA LEU A 92 7.18 6.44 -2.20
C LEU A 92 6.89 5.03 -2.71
N GLU A 93 5.71 4.51 -2.40
CA GLU A 93 5.18 3.24 -2.87
C GLU A 93 3.65 3.17 -2.72
N THR A 94 3.02 2.28 -3.48
CA THR A 94 1.58 1.98 -3.37
C THR A 94 1.39 0.49 -3.13
N ASN A 95 0.52 0.15 -2.19
CA ASN A 95 0.32 -1.19 -1.64
C ASN A 95 -1.09 -1.71 -1.95
N SER A 96 -1.21 -2.95 -2.46
CA SER A 96 -2.49 -3.58 -2.83
C SER A 96 -3.19 -4.44 -1.76
N CYS A 97 -2.57 -4.57 -0.58
CA CYS A 97 -3.24 -4.97 0.66
C CYS A 97 -2.59 -4.18 1.81
N PRO A 98 -2.88 -2.88 1.93
CA PRO A 98 -2.28 -2.06 2.97
C PRO A 98 -2.78 -2.48 4.36
N SER A 99 -1.92 -2.34 5.36
CA SER A 99 -2.31 -2.40 6.77
C SER A 99 -2.67 -1.00 7.25
N GLY A 100 -3.63 -0.87 8.16
CA GLY A 100 -3.91 0.40 8.82
C GLY A 100 -5.18 0.44 9.67
N GLN A 101 -6.15 -0.44 9.41
CA GLN A 101 -7.46 -0.35 10.07
C GLN A 101 -7.40 -0.57 11.58
N LYS A 102 -6.55 -1.52 12.01
CA LYS A 102 -6.26 -1.76 13.42
C LYS A 102 -5.67 -0.56 14.17
N SER A 103 -5.23 0.47 13.43
CA SER A 103 -4.65 1.71 13.97
C SER A 103 -5.59 2.92 13.85
N MET A 104 -6.74 2.79 13.20
CA MET A 104 -7.61 3.93 12.93
C MET A 104 -8.52 4.23 14.14
N PRO A 105 -8.54 5.46 14.67
CA PRO A 105 -9.56 5.88 15.65
C PRO A 105 -10.98 5.73 15.07
N PRO A 106 -12.01 5.51 15.91
CA PRO A 106 -13.38 5.41 15.41
C PRO A 106 -13.82 6.74 14.78
N ARG A 107 -14.57 6.66 13.66
CA ARG A 107 -15.16 7.86 13.04
C ARG A 107 -16.35 8.39 13.83
N THR A 108 -17.08 7.49 14.47
CA THR A 108 -18.18 7.74 15.39
C THR A 108 -18.14 6.71 16.51
N ASP A 109 -18.61 7.06 17.71
CA ASP A 109 -18.52 6.18 18.89
C ASP A 109 -19.39 4.92 18.79
N ALA A 110 -20.43 4.95 17.94
CA ALA A 110 -21.34 3.83 17.73
C ALA A 110 -20.87 2.82 16.66
N ASP A 111 -19.78 3.10 15.95
CA ASP A 111 -19.28 2.25 14.86
C ASP A 111 -18.23 1.25 15.37
N GLU A 112 -18.68 0.07 15.77
CA GLU A 112 -17.82 -1.00 16.30
C GLU A 112 -16.86 -1.56 15.24
N HIS A 113 -17.33 -1.72 14.01
CA HIS A 113 -16.55 -2.26 12.88
C HIS A 113 -15.58 -1.21 12.29
N ARG A 114 -15.81 0.08 12.52
CA ARG A 114 -14.97 1.19 12.06
C ARG A 114 -14.67 1.10 10.55
N GLY A 115 -13.42 1.35 10.18
CA GLY A 115 -12.95 1.31 8.80
C GLY A 115 -13.11 -0.03 8.07
N TYR A 116 -13.26 -1.15 8.79
CA TYR A 116 -13.56 -2.44 8.16
C TYR A 116 -14.90 -2.38 7.41
N LYS A 117 -15.94 -1.88 8.08
CA LYS A 117 -17.30 -1.80 7.53
C LYS A 117 -17.33 -0.96 6.26
N PHE A 118 -16.72 0.23 6.28
CA PHE A 118 -16.71 1.12 5.12
C PHE A 118 -16.12 0.45 3.87
N LEU A 119 -15.00 -0.27 4.00
CA LEU A 119 -14.39 -0.98 2.88
C LEU A 119 -15.28 -2.12 2.37
N ILE A 120 -15.78 -2.95 3.28
CA ILE A 120 -16.55 -4.14 2.92
C ILE A 120 -17.90 -3.76 2.30
N GLU A 121 -18.63 -2.87 2.95
CA GLU A 121 -19.96 -2.44 2.55
C GLU A 121 -19.96 -1.65 1.22
N ASN A 122 -18.96 -0.78 1.02
CA ASN A 122 -18.96 0.13 -0.13
C ASN A 122 -18.08 -0.34 -1.31
N SER A 123 -17.24 -1.36 -1.11
CA SER A 123 -16.36 -1.87 -2.18
C SER A 123 -16.51 -3.38 -2.39
N PHE A 124 -16.21 -4.21 -1.38
CA PHE A 124 -16.20 -5.67 -1.54
C PHE A 124 -17.58 -6.24 -1.89
N ILE A 125 -18.63 -5.89 -1.13
CA ILE A 125 -19.99 -6.38 -1.35
C ILE A 125 -20.55 -5.89 -2.71
N PRO A 126 -20.43 -4.61 -3.09
CA PRO A 126 -20.82 -4.16 -4.42
C PRO A 126 -20.08 -4.90 -5.54
N ALA A 127 -18.77 -5.12 -5.39
CA ALA A 127 -17.97 -5.88 -6.35
C ALA A 127 -18.45 -7.35 -6.46
N LEU A 128 -18.83 -7.97 -5.34
CA LEU A 128 -19.41 -9.30 -5.29
C LEU A 128 -20.77 -9.35 -6.01
N LYS A 129 -21.68 -8.42 -5.69
CA LYS A 129 -23.02 -8.32 -6.30
C LYS A 129 -22.94 -8.13 -7.81
N LYS A 130 -22.04 -7.24 -8.30
CA LYS A 130 -21.80 -7.02 -9.74
C LYS A 130 -21.32 -8.29 -10.47
N ARG A 131 -20.69 -9.21 -9.74
CA ARG A 131 -20.13 -10.46 -10.27
C ARG A 131 -21.01 -11.68 -10.07
N LYS A 132 -22.14 -11.58 -9.36
CA LYS A 132 -22.99 -12.71 -8.90
C LYS A 132 -23.21 -13.82 -9.96
N LYS A 133 -23.48 -13.45 -11.22
CA LYS A 133 -23.73 -14.40 -12.32
C LYS A 133 -22.49 -15.15 -12.83
N LYS A 134 -21.29 -14.68 -12.51
CA LYS A 134 -20.00 -15.23 -12.96
C LYS A 134 -19.23 -15.97 -11.87
N LEU A 135 -19.64 -15.82 -10.61
CA LEU A 135 -18.98 -16.47 -9.49
C LEU A 135 -19.28 -17.98 -9.51
N PRO A 136 -18.30 -18.83 -9.17
CA PRO A 136 -18.58 -20.23 -8.91
C PRO A 136 -19.45 -20.37 -7.64
N PRO A 137 -20.08 -21.53 -7.42
CA PRO A 137 -20.66 -21.85 -6.11
C PRO A 137 -19.55 -21.92 -5.06
N GLY A 138 -19.90 -21.61 -3.80
CA GLY A 138 -18.95 -21.72 -2.69
C GLY A 138 -19.12 -20.69 -1.59
N ALA A 139 -18.32 -20.81 -0.55
CA ALA A 139 -18.32 -19.95 0.63
C ALA A 139 -17.50 -18.66 0.42
N LEU A 140 -17.52 -17.79 1.43
CA LEU A 140 -16.65 -16.62 1.54
C LEU A 140 -15.42 -16.95 2.38
N ALA A 141 -14.29 -16.34 2.04
CA ALA A 141 -13.07 -16.50 2.83
C ALA A 141 -12.29 -15.19 3.00
N VAL A 142 -11.44 -15.17 4.02
CA VAL A 142 -10.31 -14.24 4.15
C VAL A 142 -9.04 -15.06 4.16
N ILE A 143 -8.19 -14.90 3.15
CA ILE A 143 -6.88 -15.58 3.08
C ILE A 143 -5.77 -14.66 3.55
N TYR A 144 -4.85 -15.13 4.41
CA TYR A 144 -3.83 -14.27 5.01
C TYR A 144 -2.49 -14.95 5.28
N ASP A 145 -1.41 -14.15 5.33
CA ASP A 145 -0.06 -14.60 5.71
C ASP A 145 0.61 -13.73 6.78
N LYS A 146 -0.10 -12.70 7.27
CA LYS A 146 0.38 -11.75 8.28
C LYS A 146 -0.81 -11.04 8.91
N ASN A 147 -0.56 -10.33 10.03
CA ASN A 147 -1.50 -9.39 10.65
C ASN A 147 -2.84 -10.00 11.05
N TYR A 148 -2.83 -11.12 11.76
CA TYR A 148 -4.06 -11.81 12.22
C TYR A 148 -5.12 -10.87 12.84
N MET A 149 -4.71 -9.95 13.71
CA MET A 149 -5.60 -8.93 14.30
C MET A 149 -6.42 -8.19 13.24
N GLU A 150 -5.79 -7.76 12.15
CA GLU A 150 -6.48 -7.02 11.09
C GLU A 150 -7.28 -7.93 10.16
N THR A 151 -6.80 -9.14 9.89
CA THR A 151 -7.46 -10.08 8.97
C THR A 151 -8.67 -10.75 9.58
N SER A 152 -8.63 -11.04 10.88
CA SER A 152 -9.80 -11.48 11.65
C SER A 152 -10.88 -10.40 11.69
N GLY A 153 -10.52 -9.12 11.84
CA GLY A 153 -11.48 -8.02 11.79
C GLY A 153 -12.20 -7.92 10.44
N TYR A 154 -11.49 -8.13 9.32
CA TYR A 154 -12.13 -8.25 8.01
C TYR A 154 -13.07 -9.46 7.92
N ALA A 155 -12.66 -10.62 8.43
CA ALA A 155 -13.49 -11.83 8.38
C ALA A 155 -14.78 -11.67 9.17
N SER A 156 -14.70 -11.17 10.41
CA SER A 156 -15.86 -10.89 11.26
C SER A 156 -16.78 -9.85 10.63
N THR A 157 -16.24 -8.76 10.09
CA THR A 157 -17.04 -7.73 9.42
C THR A 157 -17.74 -8.26 8.17
N ILE A 158 -17.09 -9.13 7.38
CA ILE A 158 -17.73 -9.76 6.23
C ILE A 158 -18.88 -10.66 6.72
N ALA A 159 -18.66 -11.48 7.75
CA ALA A 159 -19.67 -12.38 8.29
C ALA A 159 -20.92 -11.61 8.75
N ASP A 160 -20.74 -10.55 9.53
CA ASP A 160 -21.84 -9.72 10.04
C ASP A 160 -22.63 -9.03 8.90
N LEU A 161 -21.93 -8.46 7.91
CA LEU A 161 -22.57 -7.73 6.83
C LEU A 161 -23.24 -8.62 5.78
N THR A 162 -22.79 -9.87 5.62
CA THR A 162 -23.39 -10.82 4.67
C THR A 162 -24.37 -11.79 5.31
N GLY A 163 -24.31 -11.98 6.64
CA GLY A 163 -25.06 -13.00 7.36
C GLY A 163 -24.62 -14.43 7.01
N GLU A 164 -23.37 -14.60 6.56
CA GLU A 164 -22.82 -15.89 6.12
C GLU A 164 -21.61 -16.25 6.98
N GLU A 165 -21.33 -17.55 7.11
CA GLU A 165 -20.05 -18.00 7.67
C GLU A 165 -18.89 -17.65 6.73
N VAL A 166 -17.80 -17.15 7.31
CA VAL A 166 -16.58 -16.77 6.59
C VAL A 166 -15.40 -17.58 7.08
N TYR A 167 -14.66 -18.19 6.17
CA TYR A 167 -13.46 -18.95 6.50
C TYR A 167 -12.25 -18.03 6.58
N LEU A 168 -11.62 -17.93 7.75
CA LEU A 168 -10.33 -17.27 7.94
C LEU A 168 -9.20 -18.29 7.74
N VAL A 169 -8.46 -18.14 6.65
CA VAL A 169 -7.61 -19.20 6.10
C VAL A 169 -6.14 -18.76 6.05
N PRO A 170 -5.23 -19.45 6.76
CA PRO A 170 -3.80 -19.20 6.67
C PRO A 170 -3.24 -19.63 5.31
N HIS A 171 -2.37 -18.81 4.71
CA HIS A 171 -1.82 -19.00 3.37
C HIS A 171 -0.37 -18.52 3.27
N PHE A 172 0.47 -19.04 4.18
CA PHE A 172 1.85 -18.60 4.41
C PHE A 172 2.82 -19.06 3.33
N ASN A 173 3.90 -18.29 3.11
CA ASN A 173 4.90 -18.63 2.10
C ASN A 173 5.81 -19.77 2.55
N GLY A 174 6.09 -20.73 1.66
CA GLY A 174 7.01 -21.84 1.92
C GLY A 174 6.47 -22.90 2.88
N GLU A 175 5.17 -22.88 3.18
CA GLU A 175 4.50 -23.84 4.06
C GLU A 175 3.53 -24.73 3.26
N GLU A 176 3.08 -25.82 3.86
CA GLU A 176 1.97 -26.61 3.32
C GLU A 176 0.69 -25.78 3.30
N GLN A 177 -0.04 -25.84 2.18
CA GLN A 177 -1.21 -24.99 1.97
C GLN A 177 -2.49 -25.74 2.31
N MET A 178 -3.35 -25.11 3.08
CA MET A 178 -4.74 -25.55 3.32
C MET A 178 -5.71 -25.05 2.26
N ALA A 179 -5.19 -24.31 1.27
CA ALA A 179 -5.97 -23.71 0.21
C ALA A 179 -5.21 -23.80 -1.11
N ASP A 180 -5.87 -24.31 -2.14
CA ASP A 180 -5.30 -24.54 -3.47
C ASP A 180 -6.31 -24.19 -4.57
N PHE A 181 -5.81 -24.01 -5.79
CA PHE A 181 -6.64 -23.64 -6.94
C PHE A 181 -6.81 -24.83 -7.87
N GLU A 182 -8.06 -25.22 -8.10
CA GLU A 182 -8.44 -26.26 -9.05
C GLU A 182 -9.35 -25.67 -10.12
N ASN A 183 -8.94 -25.75 -11.40
CA ASN A 183 -9.68 -25.19 -12.53
C ASN A 183 -10.08 -23.70 -12.36
N GLY A 184 -9.23 -22.93 -11.66
CA GLY A 184 -9.43 -21.52 -11.33
C GLY A 184 -10.32 -21.24 -10.12
N VAL A 185 -10.84 -22.26 -9.42
CA VAL A 185 -11.62 -22.12 -8.19
C VAL A 185 -10.74 -22.45 -7.00
N LEU A 186 -10.72 -21.54 -6.02
CA LEU A 186 -10.07 -21.75 -4.73
C LEU A 186 -10.86 -22.78 -3.92
N HIS A 187 -10.21 -23.84 -3.48
CA HIS A 187 -10.74 -24.81 -2.53
C HIS A 187 -9.94 -24.71 -1.24
N ILE A 188 -10.62 -24.87 -0.11
CA ILE A 188 -10.00 -25.01 1.20
C ILE A 188 -10.24 -26.42 1.72
N THR A 189 -9.26 -26.99 2.42
CA THR A 189 -9.35 -28.31 3.04
C THR A 189 -9.38 -28.15 4.55
N LEU A 190 -10.51 -28.49 5.17
CA LEU A 190 -10.67 -28.46 6.62
C LEU A 190 -9.87 -29.59 7.30
N GLU A 191 -9.66 -29.49 8.61
CA GLU A 191 -9.01 -30.56 9.41
C GLU A 191 -9.78 -31.89 9.34
N THR A 192 -11.08 -31.84 9.04
CA THR A 192 -11.94 -33.02 8.81
C THR A 192 -11.66 -33.72 7.47
N GLY A 193 -10.85 -33.13 6.58
CA GLY A 193 -10.64 -33.57 5.20
C GLY A 193 -11.71 -33.08 4.23
N GLU A 194 -12.73 -32.37 4.70
CA GLU A 194 -13.75 -31.77 3.85
C GLU A 194 -13.15 -30.66 2.97
N ARG A 195 -13.43 -30.72 1.66
CA ARG A 195 -13.03 -29.69 0.70
C ARG A 195 -14.19 -28.75 0.40
N ILE A 196 -13.98 -27.46 0.63
CA ILE A 196 -15.01 -26.42 0.46
C ILE A 196 -14.59 -25.47 -0.67
N PRO A 197 -15.42 -25.31 -1.72
CA PRO A 197 -15.14 -24.33 -2.76
C PRO A 197 -15.41 -22.91 -2.24
N ILE A 198 -14.58 -21.95 -2.67
CA ILE A 198 -14.69 -20.54 -2.29
C ILE A 198 -15.08 -19.71 -3.51
N ARG A 199 -16.21 -19.01 -3.42
CA ARG A 199 -16.69 -18.15 -4.51
C ARG A 199 -15.99 -16.80 -4.56
N ALA A 200 -15.63 -16.28 -3.39
CA ALA A 200 -14.89 -15.02 -3.25
C ALA A 200 -14.03 -15.02 -2.00
N ALA A 201 -12.82 -14.48 -2.10
CA ALA A 201 -11.90 -14.33 -1.00
C ALA A 201 -11.40 -12.88 -0.87
N PHE A 202 -11.50 -12.32 0.33
CA PHE A 202 -10.76 -11.12 0.69
C PHE A 202 -9.31 -11.51 0.95
N ARG A 203 -8.39 -10.97 0.16
CA ARG A 203 -6.98 -11.36 0.18
C ARG A 203 -6.18 -10.39 1.04
N TYR A 204 -5.55 -10.93 2.07
CA TYR A 204 -4.50 -10.29 2.85
C TYR A 204 -3.22 -11.16 2.85
N VAL A 205 -2.87 -11.66 1.66
CA VAL A 205 -1.62 -12.40 1.42
C VAL A 205 -0.64 -11.42 0.80
N THR A 206 0.46 -11.19 1.51
CA THR A 206 1.34 -10.04 1.30
C THR A 206 2.74 -10.44 0.86
N GLN A 207 3.25 -11.58 1.34
CA GLN A 207 4.58 -12.13 1.08
C GLN A 207 4.55 -13.02 -0.17
N LYS A 208 5.05 -12.50 -1.29
CA LYS A 208 5.09 -13.18 -2.59
C LYS A 208 3.76 -13.85 -2.99
N PRO A 209 2.61 -13.16 -2.95
CA PRO A 209 1.31 -13.82 -3.14
C PRO A 209 1.15 -14.50 -4.52
N TRP A 210 1.95 -14.08 -5.52
CA TRP A 210 1.93 -14.63 -6.87
C TRP A 210 2.42 -16.08 -6.98
N ASN A 211 3.08 -16.65 -5.97
CA ASN A 211 3.51 -18.05 -5.99
C ASN A 211 2.49 -19.03 -5.39
N ARG A 212 1.34 -18.53 -4.92
CA ARG A 212 0.26 -19.36 -4.38
C ARG A 212 -1.12 -18.98 -4.94
N ILE A 213 -1.28 -17.75 -5.44
CA ILE A 213 -2.55 -17.25 -5.99
C ILE A 213 -2.35 -16.91 -7.47
N PRO A 214 -3.02 -17.62 -8.41
CA PRO A 214 -2.91 -17.36 -9.83
C PRO A 214 -3.28 -15.91 -10.19
N THR A 215 -2.66 -15.38 -11.24
CA THR A 215 -2.96 -14.03 -11.76
C THR A 215 -4.43 -13.84 -12.13
N THR A 216 -5.10 -14.92 -12.51
CA THR A 216 -6.47 -14.97 -13.02
C THR A 216 -7.20 -16.17 -12.42
N THR A 217 -8.40 -15.95 -11.89
CA THR A 217 -9.15 -16.95 -11.15
C THR A 217 -10.65 -16.83 -11.46
N LYS A 218 -11.40 -17.94 -11.31
CA LYS A 218 -12.86 -17.94 -11.31
C LYS A 218 -13.40 -17.46 -9.96
N THR A 219 -12.76 -17.87 -8.86
CA THR A 219 -12.99 -17.27 -7.53
C THR A 219 -12.64 -15.79 -7.59
N PHE A 220 -13.50 -14.93 -7.06
CA PHE A 220 -13.21 -13.50 -7.00
C PHE A 220 -12.21 -13.20 -5.86
N ILE A 221 -11.00 -12.75 -6.20
CA ILE A 221 -9.95 -12.39 -5.23
C ILE A 221 -9.86 -10.87 -5.09
N PHE A 222 -10.07 -10.34 -3.89
CA PHE A 222 -10.06 -8.91 -3.57
C PHE A 222 -8.81 -8.55 -2.74
N ASN A 223 -7.76 -7.91 -3.28
CA ASN A 223 -7.44 -7.66 -4.68
C ASN A 223 -6.67 -8.84 -5.31
N SER A 224 -6.74 -8.96 -6.63
CA SER A 224 -6.02 -10.00 -7.39
C SER A 224 -4.49 -9.87 -7.31
N THR A 225 -3.75 -10.97 -7.49
CA THR A 225 -2.29 -10.95 -7.69
C THR A 225 -1.87 -10.26 -8.98
N LEU A 226 -2.75 -10.14 -9.97
CA LEU A 226 -2.53 -9.27 -11.13
C LEU A 226 -2.18 -7.86 -10.70
N VAL A 227 -2.92 -7.30 -9.72
CA VAL A 227 -2.66 -5.94 -9.20
C VAL A 227 -1.30 -5.86 -8.50
N CYS A 228 -0.90 -6.91 -7.78
CA CYS A 228 0.43 -6.96 -7.18
C CYS A 228 1.52 -6.80 -8.23
N LEU A 229 1.45 -7.63 -9.27
CA LEU A 229 2.43 -7.65 -10.35
C LEU A 229 2.40 -6.32 -11.13
N SER A 230 1.21 -5.75 -11.36
CA SER A 230 0.97 -4.50 -12.10
C SER A 230 1.49 -3.23 -11.42
N GLY A 231 1.96 -3.32 -10.17
CA GLY A 231 2.55 -2.21 -9.43
C GLY A 231 2.18 -2.16 -7.95
N GLY A 232 1.08 -2.79 -7.54
CA GLY A 232 0.61 -2.74 -6.16
C GLY A 232 1.50 -3.48 -5.15
N ARG A 233 2.45 -4.31 -5.61
CA ARG A 233 3.56 -4.90 -4.83
C ARG A 233 4.84 -5.08 -5.68
N ASN A 234 4.91 -4.43 -6.83
CA ASN A 234 6.04 -4.46 -7.74
C ASN A 234 6.47 -3.02 -8.00
N LYS A 235 7.50 -2.55 -7.30
CA LYS A 235 7.93 -1.14 -7.36
C LYS A 235 8.45 -0.74 -8.74
N LEU A 236 9.03 -1.68 -9.48
CA LEU A 236 9.52 -1.46 -10.83
C LEU A 236 8.35 -1.18 -11.76
N LEU A 237 7.34 -2.05 -11.76
CA LEU A 237 6.19 -1.86 -12.64
C LEU A 237 5.27 -0.71 -12.18
N ALA A 238 5.22 -0.42 -10.88
CA ALA A 238 4.55 0.76 -10.35
C ALA A 238 5.12 2.05 -10.97
N ASN A 239 6.45 2.18 -10.99
CA ASN A 239 7.08 3.37 -11.56
C ASN A 239 6.80 3.51 -13.07
N LYS A 240 6.84 2.42 -13.84
CA LYS A 240 6.43 2.42 -15.26
C LYS A 240 4.96 2.81 -15.44
N ALA A 241 4.06 2.28 -14.59
CA ALA A 241 2.65 2.64 -14.62
C ALA A 241 2.43 4.14 -14.33
N TYR A 242 3.17 4.70 -13.36
CA TYR A 242 3.07 6.12 -13.02
C TYR A 242 3.57 7.02 -14.15
N GLU A 243 4.67 6.67 -14.81
CA GLU A 243 5.21 7.43 -15.95
C GLU A 243 4.26 7.42 -17.14
N LEU A 244 3.73 6.25 -17.50
CA LEU A 244 2.75 6.13 -18.58
C LEU A 244 1.48 6.93 -18.28
N TYR A 245 0.99 6.86 -17.05
CA TYR A 245 -0.22 7.57 -16.67
C TYR A 245 0.01 9.09 -16.59
N ASN A 246 1.14 9.54 -16.06
CA ASN A 246 1.53 10.96 -16.06
C ASN A 246 1.59 11.52 -17.48
N SER A 247 2.16 10.77 -18.44
CA SER A 247 2.16 11.16 -19.85
C SER A 247 0.74 11.22 -20.42
N GLN A 248 -0.13 10.27 -20.06
CA GLN A 248 -1.53 10.26 -20.50
C GLN A 248 -2.31 11.49 -20.02
N ILE A 249 -2.07 11.97 -18.80
CA ILE A 249 -2.83 13.08 -18.20
C ILE A 249 -2.07 14.42 -18.22
N ALA A 250 -0.97 14.52 -18.95
CA ALA A 250 -0.06 15.67 -18.88
C ALA A 250 -0.77 17.02 -19.15
N GLU A 251 -1.67 17.06 -20.13
CA GLU A 251 -2.44 18.26 -20.48
C GLU A 251 -3.41 18.71 -19.38
N SER A 252 -3.77 17.82 -18.45
CA SER A 252 -4.64 18.15 -17.32
C SER A 252 -3.94 18.92 -16.20
N GLY A 253 -2.61 19.08 -16.26
CA GLY A 253 -1.83 19.67 -15.17
C GLY A 253 -1.74 18.81 -13.89
N LEU A 254 -2.43 17.67 -13.84
CA LEU A 254 -2.29 16.66 -12.78
C LEU A 254 -1.06 15.79 -13.02
N LYS A 255 -0.42 15.36 -11.93
CA LYS A 255 0.73 14.46 -11.99
C LYS A 255 0.87 13.67 -10.68
N ILE A 256 1.28 12.41 -10.80
CA ILE A 256 1.83 11.63 -9.69
C ILE A 256 3.21 12.19 -9.34
N ASN A 257 3.30 12.76 -8.14
CA ASN A 257 4.55 13.24 -7.56
C ASN A 257 5.30 12.03 -6.98
N MET A 258 6.43 11.68 -7.58
CA MET A 258 7.29 10.60 -7.14
C MET A 258 8.76 11.04 -7.21
N PRO A 259 9.65 10.49 -6.37
CA PRO A 259 11.08 10.76 -6.50
C PRO A 259 11.60 10.14 -7.81
N GLU A 260 12.64 10.73 -8.39
CA GLU A 260 13.30 10.20 -9.57
C GLU A 260 13.76 8.76 -9.29
N THR A 261 13.41 7.84 -10.19
CA THR A 261 13.63 6.40 -9.99
C THR A 261 14.21 5.80 -11.25
N ILE A 262 15.41 5.25 -11.13
CA ILE A 262 16.04 4.44 -12.16
C ILE A 262 15.54 3.01 -12.00
N LYS A 263 15.03 2.45 -13.10
CA LYS A 263 14.42 1.12 -13.18
C LYS A 263 15.39 0.12 -13.82
N ASP A 264 15.05 -1.16 -13.74
CA ASP A 264 15.74 -2.23 -14.47
C ASP A 264 17.26 -2.28 -14.15
N VAL A 265 17.65 -1.96 -12.91
CA VAL A 265 19.05 -1.82 -12.50
C VAL A 265 19.61 -3.16 -12.04
N ASN A 266 20.73 -3.59 -12.61
CA ASN A 266 21.48 -4.76 -12.12
C ASN A 266 22.35 -4.37 -10.92
N LYS A 267 22.64 -5.33 -10.04
CA LYS A 267 23.45 -5.10 -8.83
C LYS A 267 24.78 -4.39 -9.13
N LEU A 268 25.49 -4.81 -10.18
CA LEU A 268 26.79 -4.25 -10.57
C LEU A 268 26.73 -2.78 -11.02
N GLU A 269 25.57 -2.30 -11.47
CA GLU A 269 25.37 -0.94 -11.96
C GLU A 269 25.01 0.05 -10.84
N ILE A 270 24.64 -0.45 -9.65
CA ILE A 270 24.17 0.37 -8.53
C ILE A 270 25.13 1.50 -8.14
N PRO A 271 26.46 1.29 -8.02
CA PRO A 271 27.38 2.36 -7.67
C PRO A 271 27.34 3.55 -8.64
N LEU A 272 27.13 3.29 -9.94
CA LEU A 272 27.03 4.34 -10.96
C LEU A 272 25.78 5.21 -10.76
N TRP A 273 24.64 4.58 -10.44
CA TRP A 273 23.40 5.30 -10.19
C TRP A 273 23.40 6.04 -8.85
N VAL A 274 24.05 5.50 -7.82
CA VAL A 274 24.30 6.22 -6.57
C VAL A 274 25.15 7.46 -6.82
N GLN A 275 26.18 7.36 -7.67
CA GLN A 275 26.99 8.49 -8.08
C GLN A 275 26.19 9.54 -8.88
N LYS A 276 25.30 9.12 -9.80
CA LYS A 276 24.37 10.03 -10.51
C LYS A 276 23.59 10.92 -9.53
N PHE A 277 23.11 10.34 -8.43
CA PHE A 277 22.36 11.05 -7.40
C PHE A 277 23.23 11.82 -6.39
N GLY A 278 24.52 12.00 -6.67
CA GLY A 278 25.46 12.75 -5.83
C GLY A 278 25.97 11.96 -4.63
N GLY A 279 25.98 10.63 -4.71
CA GLY A 279 26.45 9.72 -3.66
C GLY A 279 25.40 9.32 -2.64
N LYS A 280 24.12 9.68 -2.86
CA LYS A 280 23.00 9.33 -1.96
C LYS A 280 21.86 8.76 -2.76
N ALA A 281 21.29 7.64 -2.31
CA ALA A 281 20.16 7.02 -2.98
C ALA A 281 19.39 6.08 -2.04
N VAL A 282 18.24 5.64 -2.49
CA VAL A 282 17.50 4.53 -1.89
C VAL A 282 17.46 3.38 -2.90
N ILE A 283 18.08 2.26 -2.56
CA ILE A 283 18.02 1.04 -3.35
C ILE A 283 16.84 0.21 -2.85
N LYS A 284 16.00 -0.29 -3.77
CA LYS A 284 14.88 -1.15 -3.40
C LYS A 284 14.85 -2.42 -4.23
N ILE A 285 14.60 -3.54 -3.56
CA ILE A 285 14.21 -4.80 -4.19
C ILE A 285 12.75 -4.66 -4.63
N PRO A 286 12.42 -4.75 -5.93
CA PRO A 286 11.12 -4.35 -6.45
C PRO A 286 9.92 -5.07 -5.82
N TYR A 287 10.11 -6.35 -5.49
CA TYR A 287 9.04 -7.26 -5.05
C TYR A 287 8.94 -7.40 -3.53
N SER A 288 9.89 -6.80 -2.80
CA SER A 288 9.93 -6.85 -1.34
C SER A 288 8.95 -5.87 -0.70
N ASN A 289 8.47 -6.20 0.50
CA ASN A 289 7.53 -5.38 1.26
C ASN A 289 7.98 -5.22 2.74
N ALA A 290 7.21 -4.45 3.50
CA ALA A 290 7.42 -4.26 4.95
C ALA A 290 8.82 -3.73 5.33
N GLY A 291 9.46 -2.99 4.42
CA GLY A 291 10.79 -2.42 4.62
C GLY A 291 11.96 -3.40 4.51
N GLN A 292 11.73 -4.69 4.20
CA GLN A 292 12.78 -5.73 4.20
C GLN A 292 13.69 -5.73 2.95
N GLY A 293 13.45 -4.84 1.99
CA GLY A 293 14.24 -4.72 0.77
C GLY A 293 14.37 -3.26 0.36
N VAL A 294 14.60 -2.39 1.34
CA VAL A 294 14.83 -0.96 1.14
C VAL A 294 16.12 -0.62 1.87
N PHE A 295 17.09 -0.07 1.15
CA PHE A 295 18.42 0.25 1.65
C PHE A 295 18.69 1.72 1.37
N THR A 296 18.94 2.49 2.43
CA THR A 296 19.29 3.90 2.33
C THR A 296 20.80 4.03 2.28
N ILE A 297 21.30 4.76 1.28
CA ILE A 297 22.73 4.96 1.05
C ILE A 297 23.03 6.44 1.22
N THR A 298 23.82 6.76 2.23
CA THR A 298 24.30 8.12 2.53
C THR A 298 25.82 8.21 2.63
N ASN A 299 26.51 7.07 2.68
CA ASN A 299 27.95 6.96 2.77
C ASN A 299 28.45 5.66 2.08
N GLN A 300 29.78 5.54 1.93
CA GLN A 300 30.40 4.40 1.24
C GLN A 300 30.25 3.08 2.00
N ASP A 301 30.32 3.11 3.34
CA ASP A 301 30.18 1.89 4.16
C ASP A 301 28.81 1.22 3.97
N GLU A 302 27.73 2.02 3.89
CA GLU A 302 26.39 1.53 3.59
C GLU A 302 26.30 0.92 2.19
N LEU A 303 26.97 1.53 1.20
CA LEU A 303 27.01 1.01 -0.17
C LEU A 303 27.79 -0.31 -0.23
N ASP A 304 28.97 -0.37 0.39
CA ASP A 304 29.81 -1.56 0.41
C ASP A 304 29.11 -2.72 1.13
N ALA A 305 28.45 -2.43 2.25
CA ALA A 305 27.64 -3.40 2.97
C ALA A 305 26.50 -3.96 2.09
N PHE A 306 25.79 -3.09 1.36
CA PHE A 306 24.76 -3.52 0.41
C PHE A 306 25.36 -4.40 -0.71
N MET A 307 26.52 -4.04 -1.24
CA MET A 307 27.16 -4.76 -2.35
C MET A 307 27.70 -6.13 -1.95
N GLN A 308 28.04 -6.33 -0.68
CA GLN A 308 28.51 -7.62 -0.14
C GLN A 308 27.39 -8.64 0.11
N MET A 309 26.13 -8.20 0.18
CA MET A 309 25.00 -9.09 0.43
C MET A 309 24.52 -9.81 -0.83
N ASP A 310 23.99 -11.02 -0.67
CA ASP A 310 23.29 -11.75 -1.74
C ASP A 310 21.78 -11.49 -1.68
N TYR A 311 21.17 -11.44 -2.86
CA TYR A 311 19.75 -11.14 -3.03
C TYR A 311 19.06 -12.19 -3.89
N PRO A 312 17.78 -12.49 -3.62
CA PRO A 312 17.03 -13.52 -4.37
C PRO A 312 16.51 -13.06 -5.74
N TYR A 313 16.73 -11.79 -6.09
CA TYR A 313 16.26 -11.18 -7.35
C TYR A 313 17.42 -10.45 -8.00
N ASP A 314 17.38 -10.37 -9.32
CA ASP A 314 18.47 -9.84 -10.14
C ASP A 314 18.29 -8.34 -10.42
N GLN A 315 17.05 -7.85 -10.27
CA GLN A 315 16.69 -6.46 -10.54
C GLN A 315 16.45 -5.63 -9.30
N PHE A 316 16.86 -4.37 -9.40
CA PHE A 316 16.69 -3.34 -8.39
C PHE A 316 16.06 -2.09 -9.02
N ILE A 317 15.52 -1.24 -8.16
CA ILE A 317 15.31 0.16 -8.50
C ILE A 317 16.20 1.03 -7.62
N VAL A 318 16.74 2.11 -8.19
CA VAL A 318 17.52 3.11 -7.47
C VAL A 318 16.77 4.42 -7.53
N GLN A 319 16.34 4.90 -6.37
CA GLN A 319 15.48 6.07 -6.23
C GLN A 319 16.25 7.22 -5.56
N SER A 320 15.96 8.46 -5.95
CA SER A 320 16.52 9.63 -5.29
C SER A 320 16.11 9.66 -3.81
N LEU A 321 17.08 9.94 -2.94
CA LEU A 321 16.90 9.95 -1.50
C LEU A 321 16.32 11.28 -1.04
N ILE A 322 15.25 11.20 -0.24
CA ILE A 322 14.60 12.34 0.41
C ILE A 322 14.91 12.28 1.89
N GLY A 323 15.80 13.17 2.32
CA GLY A 323 16.31 13.25 3.69
C GLY A 323 16.35 14.67 4.19
N HIS A 324 17.42 15.03 4.91
CA HIS A 324 17.67 16.42 5.29
C HIS A 324 18.12 17.24 4.08
N TYR A 325 17.91 18.56 4.12
CA TYR A 325 18.35 19.48 3.06
C TYR A 325 19.81 19.30 2.67
N GLU A 326 20.72 19.05 3.61
CA GLU A 326 22.15 18.89 3.33
C GLU A 326 22.48 17.60 2.55
N TRP A 327 21.77 16.51 2.83
CA TRP A 327 22.14 15.17 2.37
C TRP A 327 21.08 14.43 1.56
N SER A 328 19.98 15.08 1.14
CA SER A 328 19.13 14.56 0.05
C SER A 328 19.89 14.48 -1.28
N SER A 329 19.41 13.61 -2.18
CA SER A 329 19.92 13.52 -3.54
C SER A 329 19.61 14.77 -4.37
N THR A 330 20.47 15.06 -5.34
CA THR A 330 20.16 16.00 -6.42
C THR A 330 19.59 15.20 -7.59
N SER A 331 18.48 15.68 -8.15
CA SER A 331 17.68 14.99 -9.17
C SER A 331 17.32 15.97 -10.30
N GLU A 332 16.86 15.45 -11.43
CA GLU A 332 16.31 16.23 -12.56
C GLU A 332 15.16 17.17 -12.13
N TYR A 333 14.45 16.82 -11.05
CA TYR A 333 13.37 17.65 -10.48
C TYR A 333 13.86 18.64 -9.41
N GLY A 334 15.17 18.76 -9.21
CA GLY A 334 15.78 19.48 -8.09
C GLY A 334 15.88 18.63 -6.83
N LYS A 335 16.06 19.28 -5.68
CA LYS A 335 16.20 18.61 -4.37
C LYS A 335 14.86 18.56 -3.63
N PHE A 336 14.42 17.36 -3.29
CA PHE A 336 13.38 17.15 -2.28
C PHE A 336 14.02 16.89 -0.92
N PHE A 337 13.48 17.50 0.13
CA PHE A 337 13.87 17.20 1.50
C PHE A 337 12.66 17.19 2.41
N HIS A 338 12.79 16.43 3.49
CA HIS A 338 11.69 16.12 4.38
C HIS A 338 11.35 17.33 5.26
N ILE A 339 10.06 17.68 5.36
CA ILE A 339 9.60 18.72 6.30
C ILE A 339 9.71 18.21 7.74
N GLY A 340 9.26 16.97 7.93
CA GLY A 340 9.34 16.26 9.22
C GLY A 340 8.23 16.66 10.17
N THR A 341 8.24 16.10 11.37
CA THR A 341 7.31 16.47 12.44
C THR A 341 7.56 17.89 12.91
N VAL A 342 6.52 18.52 13.49
CA VAL A 342 6.70 19.72 14.31
C VAL A 342 7.74 19.43 15.40
N PRO A 343 8.70 20.33 15.65
CA PRO A 343 9.72 20.13 16.68
C PRO A 343 9.10 19.81 18.03
N ASN A 344 9.60 18.77 18.70
CA ASN A 344 9.18 18.48 20.06
C ASN A 344 9.81 19.47 21.06
N LYS A 345 9.52 19.32 22.37
CA LYS A 345 10.07 20.19 23.42
C LYS A 345 11.61 20.21 23.49
N LYS A 346 12.29 19.22 22.91
CA LYS A 346 13.76 19.16 22.81
C LYS A 346 14.30 19.75 21.50
N GLY A 347 13.43 20.30 20.64
CA GLY A 347 13.79 20.80 19.31
C GLY A 347 13.93 19.71 18.24
N ASN A 348 13.66 18.44 18.56
CA ASN A 348 13.85 17.35 17.61
C ASN A 348 12.72 17.30 16.58
N ILE A 349 13.12 17.24 15.31
CA ILE A 349 12.29 16.95 14.15
C ILE A 349 12.52 15.49 13.77
N TYR A 350 11.49 14.77 13.35
CA TYR A 350 11.61 13.40 12.88
C TYR A 350 11.04 13.27 11.48
N ILE A 351 11.62 12.39 10.67
CA ILE A 351 10.97 11.94 9.44
C ILE A 351 9.70 11.15 9.81
N ALA A 352 8.63 11.44 9.09
CA ALA A 352 7.37 10.74 9.23
C ALA A 352 6.74 10.58 7.85
N ASP A 353 6.31 9.35 7.54
CA ASP A 353 5.43 9.13 6.39
C ASP A 353 3.98 9.17 6.79
N LEU A 354 3.14 9.49 5.81
CA LEU A 354 1.70 9.34 5.88
C LEU A 354 1.31 8.13 5.04
N ARG A 355 0.62 7.15 5.63
CA ARG A 355 -0.09 6.14 4.86
C ARG A 355 -1.53 6.56 4.72
N LEU A 356 -1.96 6.76 3.49
CA LEU A 356 -3.35 7.03 3.16
C LEU A 356 -3.92 5.90 2.32
N MET A 357 -5.00 5.29 2.81
CA MET A 357 -5.69 4.18 2.18
C MET A 357 -7.00 4.68 1.58
N VAL A 358 -7.34 4.19 0.40
CA VAL A 358 -8.61 4.48 -0.28
C VAL A 358 -9.21 3.19 -0.83
N TYR A 359 -10.51 3.23 -1.13
CA TYR A 359 -11.18 2.17 -1.87
C TYR A 359 -12.02 2.74 -3.00
N SER A 360 -12.14 1.97 -4.07
CA SER A 360 -13.05 2.25 -5.18
C SER A 360 -14.45 1.74 -4.82
N SER A 361 -15.46 2.57 -5.05
CA SER A 361 -16.87 2.26 -4.87
C SER A 361 -17.64 2.56 -6.16
N PRO A 362 -18.91 2.15 -6.29
CA PRO A 362 -19.77 2.57 -7.39
C PRO A 362 -19.97 4.09 -7.50
N LYS A 363 -19.62 4.85 -6.44
CA LYS A 363 -19.69 6.32 -6.40
C LYS A 363 -18.30 6.97 -6.57
N GLY A 364 -17.29 6.22 -7.02
CA GLY A 364 -15.90 6.66 -7.11
C GLY A 364 -15.09 6.32 -5.85
N PHE A 365 -13.92 6.94 -5.71
CA PHE A 365 -13.01 6.67 -4.61
C PHE A 365 -13.46 7.31 -3.30
N MET A 366 -13.14 6.65 -2.19
CA MET A 366 -13.39 7.14 -0.85
C MET A 366 -12.18 6.90 0.06
N PRO A 367 -11.89 7.81 1.01
CA PRO A 367 -10.85 7.58 2.01
C PRO A 367 -11.26 6.45 2.97
N CYS A 368 -10.32 5.53 3.19
CA CYS A 368 -10.51 4.30 3.97
C CYS A 368 -9.94 4.46 5.38
N ALA A 369 -8.64 4.71 5.48
CA ALA A 369 -7.92 4.91 6.73
C ALA A 369 -6.68 5.77 6.48
N VAL A 370 -6.23 6.47 7.50
CA VAL A 370 -5.03 7.30 7.46
C VAL A 370 -4.28 7.13 8.77
N TYR A 371 -2.96 6.97 8.72
CA TYR A 371 -2.09 7.00 9.89
C TYR A 371 -0.68 7.38 9.46
N ALA A 372 0.17 7.76 10.40
CA ALA A 372 1.55 8.11 10.12
C ALA A 372 2.53 7.21 10.88
N ARG A 373 3.75 7.10 10.38
CA ARG A 373 4.83 6.36 11.04
C ARG A 373 6.07 7.22 11.10
N ARG A 374 6.69 7.27 12.28
CA ARG A 374 7.88 8.07 12.53
C ARG A 374 9.15 7.23 12.48
N ALA A 375 10.25 7.85 12.05
CA ALA A 375 11.59 7.29 12.22
C ALA A 375 11.96 7.15 13.71
N SER A 376 12.96 6.33 14.02
CA SER A 376 13.41 6.09 15.40
C SER A 376 14.29 7.21 15.93
N LYS A 377 15.12 7.81 15.08
CA LYS A 377 16.02 8.91 15.40
C LYS A 377 15.61 10.23 14.74
N PRO A 378 15.98 11.38 15.35
CA PRO A 378 15.67 12.69 14.79
C PRO A 378 16.42 12.94 13.48
N LEU A 379 15.86 13.83 12.68
CA LEU A 379 16.45 14.35 11.45
C LEU A 379 17.44 15.46 11.80
N GLU A 380 18.72 15.24 11.50
CA GLU A 380 19.81 16.17 11.79
C GLU A 380 20.55 16.57 10.51
N ALA A 381 21.21 17.74 10.54
CA ALA A 381 22.00 18.23 9.41
C ALA A 381 23.27 17.40 9.18
N THR A 382 23.82 16.84 10.25
CA THR A 382 24.98 15.95 10.21
C THR A 382 24.62 14.60 9.60
N TYR A 383 25.58 14.03 8.87
CA TYR A 383 25.42 12.71 8.26
C TYR A 383 25.20 11.64 9.34
N PRO A 384 24.12 10.85 9.25
CA PRO A 384 23.93 9.74 10.16
C PRO A 384 24.94 8.63 9.83
N LYS A 385 25.47 7.95 10.86
CA LYS A 385 26.26 6.73 10.67
C LYS A 385 25.42 5.59 10.09
N ASN A 386 24.18 5.48 10.56
CA ASN A 386 23.19 4.56 10.05
C ASN A 386 21.97 5.36 9.61
N SER A 387 21.85 5.56 8.30
CA SER A 387 20.80 6.38 7.72
C SER A 387 19.40 5.78 7.91
N TRP A 388 19.30 4.46 8.08
CA TRP A 388 18.03 3.78 8.27
C TRP A 388 17.33 4.18 9.58
N GLU A 389 18.07 4.51 10.64
CA GLU A 389 17.47 4.95 11.91
C GLU A 389 16.76 6.31 11.78
N VAL A 390 17.19 7.13 10.82
CA VAL A 390 16.65 8.48 10.55
C VAL A 390 15.59 8.45 9.45
N LEU A 391 15.75 7.59 8.44
CA LEU A 391 14.87 7.53 7.26
C LEU A 391 13.81 6.43 7.34
N GLY A 392 14.07 5.36 8.09
CA GLY A 392 13.24 4.17 8.18
C GLY A 392 11.99 4.35 9.04
N THR A 393 10.83 4.46 8.40
CA THR A 393 9.52 4.63 9.05
C THR A 393 8.76 3.31 9.22
N ASN A 394 9.27 2.18 8.69
CA ASN A 394 8.59 0.89 8.79
C ASN A 394 8.41 0.46 10.25
N LEU A 395 7.19 0.03 10.61
CA LEU A 395 6.92 -0.48 11.96
C LEU A 395 7.21 -1.98 12.11
N SER A 396 7.19 -2.72 10.99
CA SER A 396 7.37 -4.17 11.01
C SER A 396 8.80 -4.56 11.37
N VAL A 397 8.93 -5.42 12.38
CA VAL A 397 10.18 -6.05 12.78
C VAL A 397 10.10 -7.53 12.42
N LYS A 398 10.98 -8.01 11.54
CA LYS A 398 11.06 -9.44 11.21
C LYS A 398 11.74 -10.18 12.35
N LYS A 399 11.07 -11.21 12.90
CA LYS A 399 11.63 -12.05 13.99
C LYS A 399 12.09 -13.42 13.49
N GLY A 400 11.60 -13.83 12.32
CA GLY A 400 11.92 -15.10 11.68
C GLY A 400 11.11 -15.27 10.39
N GLU A 401 11.13 -16.46 9.81
CA GLU A 401 10.26 -16.81 8.69
C GLU A 401 8.79 -16.79 9.11
N ASN A 402 7.96 -16.09 8.34
CA ASN A 402 6.53 -15.90 8.63
C ASN A 402 6.22 -15.37 10.06
N LEU A 403 7.20 -14.77 10.74
CA LEU A 403 7.10 -14.23 12.10
C LEU A 403 7.45 -12.74 12.11
N TRP A 404 6.48 -11.94 12.58
CA TRP A 404 6.54 -10.49 12.54
C TRP A 404 6.09 -9.89 13.85
N ASP A 405 6.76 -8.81 14.23
CA ASP A 405 6.42 -7.94 15.34
C ASP A 405 6.21 -6.51 14.81
N SER A 406 5.72 -5.60 15.65
CA SER A 406 5.47 -4.21 15.27
C SER A 406 5.86 -3.24 16.37
N ASP A 407 6.73 -2.28 16.03
CA ASP A 407 7.07 -1.17 16.93
C ASP A 407 5.95 -0.12 16.92
N THR A 408 4.94 -0.34 17.78
CA THR A 408 3.78 0.55 17.91
C THR A 408 4.12 1.88 18.59
N SER A 409 5.30 2.05 19.18
CA SER A 409 5.71 3.30 19.82
C SER A 409 5.94 4.45 18.82
N ARG A 410 6.27 4.10 17.57
CA ARG A 410 6.48 5.04 16.45
C ARG A 410 5.24 5.24 15.57
N LEU A 411 4.15 4.55 15.90
CA LEU A 411 2.86 4.74 15.25
C LEU A 411 2.21 6.04 15.73
N MET A 412 1.91 6.93 14.78
CA MET A 412 1.26 8.20 15.02
C MET A 412 -0.18 8.12 14.51
N LEU A 413 -1.14 8.19 15.43
CA LEU A 413 -2.55 8.08 15.09
C LEU A 413 -3.09 9.39 14.52
N MET A 414 -4.22 9.31 13.82
CA MET A 414 -4.99 10.49 13.42
C MET A 414 -5.88 11.00 14.56
N ASP A 415 -5.40 10.91 15.79
CA ASP A 415 -6.12 11.31 16.99
C ASP A 415 -5.75 12.73 17.42
N GLN A 416 -6.43 13.24 18.44
CA GLN A 416 -6.18 14.57 18.98
C GLN A 416 -4.75 14.78 19.52
N LYS A 417 -4.06 13.70 19.88
CA LYS A 417 -2.74 13.74 20.54
C LYS A 417 -1.60 13.79 19.52
N ASP A 418 -1.63 12.92 18.53
CA ASP A 418 -0.51 12.70 17.61
C ASP A 418 -0.61 13.58 16.36
N PHE A 419 -1.82 13.84 15.85
CA PHE A 419 -2.02 14.49 14.54
C PHE A 419 -1.30 15.85 14.41
N ASN A 420 -1.42 16.71 15.43
CA ASN A 420 -0.83 18.05 15.39
C ASN A 420 0.70 18.04 15.31
N SER A 421 1.35 16.96 15.75
CA SER A 421 2.81 16.83 15.65
C SER A 421 3.29 16.52 14.23
N LEU A 422 2.40 16.16 13.29
CA LEU A 422 2.76 15.94 11.89
C LEU A 422 2.91 17.25 11.10
N GLY A 423 2.31 18.35 11.57
CA GLY A 423 2.40 19.64 10.89
C GLY A 423 1.65 19.69 9.54
N ILE A 424 0.63 18.85 9.36
CA ILE A 424 -0.21 18.77 8.16
C ILE A 424 -1.63 19.24 8.45
N GLY A 425 -2.31 19.79 7.44
CA GLY A 425 -3.69 20.25 7.48
C GLY A 425 -4.60 19.55 6.49
N THR A 426 -5.80 20.09 6.32
CA THR A 426 -6.82 19.53 5.40
C THR A 426 -6.36 19.54 3.94
N ASP A 427 -5.66 20.57 3.49
CA ASP A 427 -5.18 20.67 2.11
C ASP A 427 -4.12 19.61 1.79
N ASP A 428 -3.24 19.32 2.76
CA ASP A 428 -2.21 18.29 2.66
C ASP A 428 -2.85 16.89 2.61
N LEU A 429 -3.91 16.66 3.40
CA LEU A 429 -4.70 15.41 3.35
C LEU A 429 -5.43 15.24 2.02
N ILE A 430 -5.95 16.34 1.44
CA ILE A 430 -6.56 16.34 0.11
C ILE A 430 -5.52 16.01 -0.96
N GLU A 431 -4.33 16.61 -0.91
CA GLU A 431 -3.25 16.28 -1.85
C GLU A 431 -2.84 14.81 -1.71
N ALA A 432 -2.66 14.31 -0.48
CA ALA A 432 -2.32 12.91 -0.24
C ALA A 432 -3.39 11.94 -0.78
N TYR A 433 -4.67 12.30 -0.65
CA TYR A 433 -5.81 11.58 -1.21
C TYR A 433 -5.77 11.52 -2.73
N ILE A 434 -5.58 12.65 -3.39
CA ILE A 434 -5.50 12.73 -4.85
C ILE A 434 -4.28 11.96 -5.35
N GLN A 435 -3.11 12.13 -4.74
CA GLN A 435 -1.88 11.40 -5.09
C GLN A 435 -2.08 9.88 -4.96
N THR A 436 -2.72 9.42 -3.88
CA THR A 436 -3.03 8.00 -3.69
C THR A 436 -3.94 7.47 -4.80
N ILE A 437 -5.02 8.20 -5.14
CA ILE A 437 -5.95 7.79 -6.21
C ILE A 437 -5.24 7.72 -7.56
N LEU A 438 -4.46 8.75 -7.92
CA LEU A 438 -3.73 8.78 -9.18
C LEU A 438 -2.87 7.51 -9.35
N THR A 439 -2.19 7.08 -8.29
CA THR A 439 -1.35 5.86 -8.35
C THR A 439 -2.16 4.58 -8.48
N ILE A 440 -3.33 4.50 -7.82
CA ILE A 440 -4.21 3.34 -7.92
C ILE A 440 -4.81 3.26 -9.32
N VAL A 441 -5.26 4.39 -9.89
CA VAL A 441 -5.76 4.45 -11.27
C VAL A 441 -4.68 4.07 -12.27
N ALA A 442 -3.44 4.54 -12.09
CA ALA A 442 -2.31 4.16 -12.93
C ALA A 442 -2.06 2.62 -12.90
N ILE A 443 -2.04 2.03 -11.70
CA ILE A 443 -1.83 0.59 -11.52
C ILE A 443 -3.01 -0.23 -12.03
N ASP A 444 -4.24 0.25 -11.85
CA ASP A 444 -5.45 -0.42 -12.37
C ASP A 444 -5.44 -0.45 -13.90
N LYS A 445 -5.09 0.68 -14.53
CA LYS A 445 -4.91 0.77 -15.99
C LYS A 445 -3.77 -0.14 -16.48
N MET A 446 -2.67 -0.26 -15.73
CA MET A 446 -1.61 -1.22 -16.05
C MET A 446 -2.11 -2.67 -15.96
N ALA A 447 -2.90 -3.00 -14.94
CA ALA A 447 -3.53 -4.31 -14.79
C ALA A 447 -4.48 -4.63 -15.98
N GLU A 448 -5.25 -3.64 -16.43
CA GLU A 448 -6.11 -3.78 -17.63
C GLU A 448 -5.28 -4.07 -18.89
N GLN A 449 -4.10 -3.48 -19.04
CA GLN A 449 -3.22 -3.74 -20.20
C GLN A 449 -2.60 -5.14 -20.17
N LEU A 450 -2.35 -5.67 -18.97
CA LEU A 450 -1.74 -6.99 -18.74
C LEU A 450 -2.73 -8.15 -18.80
N ILE A 451 -4.02 -7.89 -19.00
CA ILE A 451 -5.03 -8.91 -19.22
C ILE A 451 -5.56 -8.85 -20.66
N SER A 452 -5.78 -10.01 -21.26
CA SER A 452 -6.38 -10.09 -22.60
C SER A 452 -7.89 -9.87 -22.53
N LYS A 453 -8.51 -9.61 -23.70
CA LYS A 453 -9.98 -9.58 -23.82
C LYS A 453 -10.65 -10.90 -23.39
N LYS A 454 -9.91 -12.02 -23.41
CA LYS A 454 -10.37 -13.34 -22.96
C LYS A 454 -10.15 -13.57 -21.46
N GLY A 455 -9.62 -12.59 -20.73
CA GLY A 455 -9.32 -12.71 -19.29
C GLY A 455 -8.03 -13.48 -18.98
N THR A 456 -7.12 -13.63 -19.95
CA THR A 456 -5.84 -14.34 -19.75
C THR A 456 -4.70 -13.36 -19.48
N PHE A 457 -3.78 -13.72 -18.60
CA PHE A 457 -2.59 -12.91 -18.32
C PHE A 457 -1.65 -12.85 -19.53
N ARG A 458 -1.19 -11.65 -19.88
CA ARG A 458 -0.32 -11.40 -21.02
C ARG A 458 1.15 -11.53 -20.63
N THR A 459 1.59 -12.76 -20.35
CA THR A 459 2.96 -13.06 -19.88
C THR A 459 4.06 -12.47 -20.77
N LYS A 460 3.89 -12.47 -22.10
CA LYS A 460 4.86 -11.87 -23.03
C LYS A 460 4.99 -10.35 -22.85
N LEU A 461 3.86 -9.65 -22.68
CA LEU A 461 3.86 -8.20 -22.42
C LEU A 461 4.47 -7.92 -21.05
N PHE A 462 4.08 -8.67 -20.02
CA PHE A 462 4.68 -8.53 -18.69
C PHE A 462 6.21 -8.71 -18.73
N ARG A 463 6.72 -9.73 -19.45
CA ARG A 463 8.17 -9.95 -19.67
C ARG A 463 8.90 -8.82 -20.37
N SER A 464 8.22 -8.06 -21.23
CA SER A 464 8.84 -6.85 -21.82
C SER A 464 8.88 -5.66 -20.86
N LEU A 465 8.08 -5.68 -19.80
CA LEU A 465 7.98 -4.60 -18.82
C LEU A 465 8.72 -4.90 -17.51
N ASP A 466 8.95 -6.17 -17.19
CA ASP A 466 9.70 -6.65 -16.03
C ASP A 466 10.39 -7.93 -16.48
N ASN A 467 11.72 -7.90 -16.56
CA ASN A 467 12.52 -8.98 -17.15
C ASN A 467 13.30 -9.80 -16.11
N ASP A 468 12.95 -9.70 -14.83
CA ASP A 468 13.55 -10.50 -13.75
C ASP A 468 13.09 -11.97 -13.84
N ASN A 469 14.02 -12.86 -14.23
CA ASN A 469 13.74 -14.29 -14.38
C ASN A 469 13.39 -14.96 -13.04
N SER A 470 13.95 -14.48 -11.94
CA SER A 470 13.69 -15.01 -10.60
C SER A 470 12.23 -14.77 -10.21
N LEU A 471 11.67 -13.60 -10.54
CA LEU A 471 10.23 -13.36 -10.40
C LEU A 471 9.39 -14.30 -11.28
N PHE A 472 9.76 -14.49 -12.56
CA PHE A 472 9.00 -15.36 -13.47
C PHE A 472 8.83 -16.78 -12.97
N ASN A 473 9.88 -17.32 -12.36
CA ASN A 473 9.87 -18.68 -11.80
C ASN A 473 8.93 -18.81 -10.60
N GLU A 474 8.52 -17.70 -9.98
CA GLU A 474 7.60 -17.67 -8.86
C GLU A 474 6.13 -17.49 -9.29
N ILE A 475 5.83 -16.99 -10.48
CA ILE A 475 4.45 -16.61 -10.85
C ILE A 475 3.61 -17.85 -11.18
N MET A 476 2.55 -18.08 -10.41
CA MET A 476 1.48 -19.00 -10.78
C MET A 476 0.61 -18.39 -11.89
N ILE A 477 0.59 -19.08 -13.02
CA ILE A 477 -0.32 -18.80 -14.14
C ILE A 477 -1.49 -19.80 -14.06
N SER A 478 -2.69 -19.31 -14.37
CA SER A 478 -3.94 -20.11 -14.35
C SER A 478 -4.10 -21.02 -15.55
#